data_AF-A0AA38PMQ5-F1
#
_entry.id   AF-A0AA38PMQ5-F1
#
_cell.length_a   1.000
_cell.length_b   1.000
_cell.length_c   1.000
_cell.angle_alpha   90.00
_cell.angle_beta   90.00
_cell.angle_gamma   90.00
#
_symmetry.space_group_name_H-M   'P 1'
#
loop_
_entity.id
_entity.type
_entity.pdbx_description
1 polymer ?
#
loop_
_entity_poly.entity_id
_entity_poly.type
_entity_poly.pdbx_seq_one_letter_code
_entity_poly.pdbx_strand_id
1 'polypeptide(L)'
;MATLELMLEFKRCELWSWDPHLRGQHQTACLVKQRMTADGNVRVAYLGPRDQEAEKLVVAKMAYGKDVAFLDREYRVYMDNLRHLQGSVVPECYGLYHGKVEGERFGCMLLEYCRGAVTYSVEQRNDEIMLAVCKLHQAGILHRSLDDGHHIICSHLGVRIVDFADVVVNHRCVGAGPLLKHPNGTWVSGSSSPGCPELMLMEKIYGLLDHGCRR
;
A
#
# COMPACT_ATOMS: atom_id res chain seq x y z
N MET A 1 6.70 13.72 -20.22
CA MET A 1 5.36 13.15 -20.07
C MET A 1 5.48 11.65 -20.22
N ALA A 2 4.66 10.91 -19.49
CA ALA A 2 4.46 9.48 -19.66
C ALA A 2 3.03 9.23 -20.17
N THR A 3 2.78 8.11 -20.84
CA THR A 3 1.43 7.73 -21.26
C THR A 3 1.11 6.31 -20.83
N LEU A 4 -0.14 6.08 -20.43
CA LEU A 4 -0.69 4.77 -20.15
C LEU A 4 -1.89 4.52 -21.06
N GLU A 5 -1.83 3.46 -21.83
CA GLU A 5 -2.98 2.90 -22.53
C GLU A 5 -3.66 1.89 -21.61
N LEU A 6 -4.80 2.26 -21.03
CA LEU A 6 -5.56 1.38 -20.15
C LEU A 6 -6.65 0.66 -20.95
N MET A 7 -6.59 -0.67 -20.97
CA MET A 7 -7.59 -1.52 -21.62
C MET A 7 -8.66 -1.92 -20.61
N LEU A 8 -9.78 -1.19 -20.62
CA LEU A 8 -10.96 -1.40 -19.80
C LEU A 8 -11.97 -2.28 -20.55
N GLU A 9 -11.88 -3.60 -20.35
CA GLU A 9 -12.74 -4.60 -21.01
C GLU A 9 -12.62 -4.54 -22.54
N PHE A 10 -13.46 -3.76 -23.21
CA PHE A 10 -13.43 -3.54 -24.66
C PHE A 10 -13.16 -2.08 -25.05
N LYS A 11 -12.91 -1.20 -24.07
CA LYS A 11 -12.62 0.22 -24.28
C LYS A 11 -11.14 0.49 -24.00
N ARG A 12 -10.55 1.29 -24.87
CA ARG A 12 -9.21 1.81 -24.72
C ARG A 12 -9.28 3.23 -24.18
N CYS A 13 -8.55 3.49 -23.11
CA CYS A 13 -8.43 4.82 -22.52
C CYS A 13 -6.98 5.27 -22.55
N GLU A 14 -6.73 6.41 -23.19
CA GLU A 14 -5.42 7.03 -23.14
C GLU A 14 -5.35 7.94 -21.92
N LEU A 15 -4.36 7.68 -21.08
CA LEU A 15 -4.08 8.41 -19.86
C LEU A 15 -2.65 8.91 -19.92
N TRP A 16 -2.37 9.91 -19.09
CA TRP A 16 -1.10 10.60 -19.12
C TRP A 16 -0.59 10.81 -17.70
N SER A 17 0.72 10.86 -17.55
CA SER A 17 1.36 11.30 -16.31
C SER A 17 2.37 12.41 -16.58
N TRP A 18 2.39 13.37 -15.67
CA TRP A 18 3.28 14.53 -15.70
C TRP A 18 4.41 14.39 -14.68
N ASP A 19 4.46 13.26 -13.97
CA ASP A 19 5.56 12.94 -13.07
C ASP A 19 6.90 12.97 -13.84
N PRO A 20 7.85 13.83 -13.43
CA PRO A 20 9.19 13.85 -13.99
C PRO A 20 9.91 12.50 -13.97
N HIS A 21 9.65 11.65 -12.97
CA HIS A 21 10.28 10.34 -12.83
C HIS A 21 9.82 9.32 -13.88
N LEU A 22 8.65 9.53 -14.49
CA LEU A 22 8.08 8.65 -15.51
C LEU A 22 8.34 9.15 -16.95
N ARG A 23 9.11 10.24 -17.13
CA ARG A 23 9.30 10.84 -18.45
C ARG A 23 9.82 9.84 -19.48
N GLY A 24 9.14 9.79 -20.64
CA GLY A 24 9.50 8.92 -21.75
C GLY A 24 8.95 7.50 -21.62
N GLN A 25 8.25 7.18 -20.53
CA GLN A 25 7.58 5.88 -20.40
C GLN A 25 6.24 5.90 -21.14
N HIS A 26 6.07 4.92 -22.03
CA HIS A 26 4.84 4.69 -22.77
C HIS A 26 4.45 3.23 -22.54
N GLN A 27 3.38 3.03 -21.77
CA GLN A 27 3.00 1.71 -21.26
C GLN A 27 1.57 1.36 -21.65
N THR A 28 1.26 0.07 -21.60
CA THR A 28 -0.10 -0.47 -21.70
C THR A 28 -0.41 -1.26 -20.42
N ALA A 29 -1.59 -1.02 -19.86
CA ALA A 29 -2.16 -1.81 -18.77
C ALA A 29 -3.42 -2.53 -19.23
N CYS A 30 -3.39 -3.86 -19.25
CA CYS A 30 -4.51 -4.71 -19.62
C CYS A 30 -5.22 -5.24 -18.38
N LEU A 31 -6.41 -4.71 -18.06
CA LEU A 31 -7.17 -5.16 -16.89
C LEU A 31 -7.60 -6.61 -17.06
N VAL A 32 -7.39 -7.44 -16.04
CA VAL A 32 -7.99 -8.77 -15.99
C VAL A 32 -9.42 -8.68 -15.47
N LYS A 33 -10.25 -9.68 -15.76
CA LYS A 33 -11.67 -9.70 -15.33
C LYS A 33 -11.84 -9.71 -13.79
N GLN A 34 -10.79 -10.06 -13.05
CA GLN A 34 -10.82 -10.17 -11.60
C GLN A 34 -10.88 -8.79 -10.93
N ARG A 35 -11.97 -8.56 -10.18
CA ARG A 35 -12.10 -7.42 -9.27
C ARG A 35 -11.51 -7.80 -7.90
N MET A 36 -10.86 -6.84 -7.26
CA MET A 36 -10.30 -7.02 -5.91
C MET A 36 -11.21 -6.44 -4.81
N THR A 37 -12.01 -5.43 -5.16
CA THR A 37 -12.96 -4.76 -4.26
C THR A 37 -14.39 -4.86 -4.81
N ALA A 38 -15.39 -4.74 -3.92
CA ALA A 38 -16.80 -4.84 -4.28
C ALA A 38 -17.26 -3.71 -5.23
N ASP A 39 -16.72 -2.51 -5.04
CA ASP A 39 -16.95 -1.35 -5.91
C ASP A 39 -16.25 -1.46 -7.28
N GLY A 40 -15.30 -2.40 -7.42
CA GLY A 40 -14.55 -2.65 -8.65
C GLY A 40 -13.51 -1.58 -8.99
N ASN A 41 -13.20 -0.68 -8.05
CA ASN A 41 -12.20 0.38 -8.21
C ASN A 41 -10.76 -0.14 -8.10
N VAL A 42 -10.56 -1.30 -7.48
CA VAL A 42 -9.26 -1.98 -7.46
C VAL A 42 -9.34 -3.24 -8.32
N ARG A 43 -8.49 -3.32 -9.35
CA ARG A 43 -8.42 -4.44 -10.29
C ARG A 43 -6.99 -4.87 -10.51
N VAL A 44 -6.82 -6.11 -10.95
CA VAL A 44 -5.51 -6.60 -11.38
C VAL A 44 -5.32 -6.26 -12.86
N ALA A 45 -4.09 -6.02 -13.29
CA ALA A 45 -3.74 -5.75 -14.67
C ALA A 45 -2.38 -6.36 -15.04
N TYR A 46 -2.16 -6.61 -16.32
CA TYR A 46 -0.82 -6.81 -16.86
C TYR A 46 -0.29 -5.48 -17.39
N LEU A 47 0.90 -5.10 -16.96
CA LEU A 47 1.63 -3.90 -17.37
C LEU A 47 2.81 -4.28 -18.26
N GLY A 48 3.00 -3.53 -19.33
CA GLY A 48 4.15 -3.66 -20.21
C GLY A 48 4.40 -2.40 -21.02
N PRO A 49 5.49 -2.37 -21.82
CA PRO A 49 5.69 -1.34 -22.82
C PRO A 49 4.50 -1.29 -23.80
N ARG A 50 4.20 -0.09 -24.32
CA ARG A 50 3.18 0.07 -25.35
C ARG A 50 3.53 -0.76 -26.58
N ASP A 51 2.51 -1.33 -27.21
CA ASP A 51 2.61 -2.17 -28.42
C ASP A 51 3.44 -3.46 -28.24
N GLN A 52 3.69 -3.86 -26.98
CA GLN A 52 4.33 -5.13 -26.62
C GLN A 52 3.40 -5.94 -25.71
N GLU A 53 3.70 -7.23 -25.57
CA GLU A 53 2.98 -8.09 -24.63
C GLU A 53 3.24 -7.64 -23.19
N ALA A 54 2.16 -7.46 -22.43
CA ALA A 54 2.23 -7.03 -21.05
C ALA A 54 2.37 -8.25 -20.14
N GLU A 55 3.48 -8.33 -19.41
CA GLU A 55 3.81 -9.51 -18.59
C GLU A 55 3.81 -9.22 -17.08
N LYS A 56 4.01 -7.95 -16.68
CA LYS A 56 4.13 -7.60 -15.26
C LYS A 56 2.76 -7.50 -14.61
N LEU A 57 2.47 -8.37 -13.65
CA LEU A 57 1.21 -8.28 -12.89
C LEU A 57 1.25 -7.08 -11.92
N VAL A 58 0.23 -6.23 -11.98
CA VAL A 58 0.08 -5.02 -11.17
C VAL A 58 -1.34 -4.88 -10.65
N VAL A 59 -1.54 -3.99 -9.69
CA VAL A 59 -2.85 -3.53 -9.23
C VAL A 59 -3.14 -2.16 -9.81
N ALA A 60 -4.28 -2.01 -10.47
CA ALA A 60 -4.83 -0.74 -10.91
C ALA A 60 -5.89 -0.26 -9.90
N LYS A 61 -5.59 0.83 -9.18
CA LYS A 61 -6.55 1.55 -8.33
C LYS A 61 -7.10 2.74 -9.13
N MET A 62 -8.39 2.72 -9.37
CA MET A 62 -9.09 3.64 -10.26
C MET A 62 -10.03 4.55 -9.46
N ALA A 63 -10.19 5.78 -9.94
CA ALA A 63 -11.11 6.75 -9.35
C ALA A 63 -11.78 7.60 -10.43
N TYR A 64 -13.01 8.03 -10.16
CA TYR A 64 -13.83 8.84 -11.06
C TYR A 64 -14.23 10.15 -10.38
N GLY A 65 -14.41 11.20 -11.18
CA GLY A 65 -14.98 12.47 -10.75
C GLY A 65 -14.22 13.09 -9.57
N LYS A 66 -14.94 13.28 -8.47
CA LYS A 66 -14.40 13.89 -7.22
C LYS A 66 -13.40 12.98 -6.51
N ASP A 67 -13.48 11.67 -6.69
CA ASP A 67 -12.67 10.69 -5.96
C ASP A 67 -11.21 10.66 -6.46
N VAL A 68 -10.97 11.19 -7.68
CA VAL A 68 -9.61 11.37 -8.21
C VAL A 68 -8.73 12.21 -7.28
N ALA A 69 -9.32 13.16 -6.54
CA ALA A 69 -8.55 13.96 -5.58
C ALA A 69 -8.06 13.15 -4.36
N PHE A 70 -8.74 12.05 -4.00
CA PHE A 70 -8.28 11.14 -2.95
C PHE A 70 -7.12 10.30 -3.46
N LEU A 71 -7.23 9.79 -4.69
CA LEU A 71 -6.16 9.06 -5.37
C LEU A 71 -4.90 9.93 -5.56
N ASP A 72 -5.07 11.21 -5.91
CA ASP A 72 -3.98 12.19 -6.01
C ASP A 72 -3.24 12.36 -4.67
N ARG A 73 -3.97 12.37 -3.55
CA ARG A 73 -3.37 12.49 -2.21
C ARG A 73 -2.60 11.23 -1.84
N GLU A 74 -3.20 10.06 -2.03
CA GLU A 74 -2.53 8.78 -1.76
C GLU A 74 -1.23 8.63 -2.56
N TYR A 75 -1.27 8.95 -3.86
CA TYR A 75 -0.08 8.91 -4.70
C TYR A 75 1.06 9.80 -4.19
N ARG A 76 0.74 11.01 -3.68
CA ARG A 76 1.76 11.88 -3.06
C ARG A 76 2.37 11.24 -1.82
N VAL A 77 1.59 10.54 -1.00
CA VAL A 77 2.14 9.81 0.16
C VAL A 77 3.15 8.76 -0.31
N TYR A 78 2.85 8.01 -1.37
CA TYR A 78 3.80 7.06 -1.97
C TYR A 78 5.10 7.73 -2.45
N MET A 79 4.98 8.86 -3.15
CA MET A 79 6.12 9.52 -3.79
C MET A 79 6.97 10.36 -2.82
N ASP A 80 6.34 11.05 -1.88
CA ASP A 80 6.98 12.04 -1.02
C ASP A 80 7.43 11.43 0.31
N ASN A 81 6.59 10.58 0.92
CA ASN A 81 6.83 10.07 2.27
C ASN A 81 7.33 8.62 2.28
N LEU A 82 6.81 7.78 1.40
CA LEU A 82 7.03 6.33 1.46
C LEU A 82 8.05 5.79 0.45
N ARG A 83 8.71 6.66 -0.31
CA ARG A 83 9.64 6.25 -1.38
C ARG A 83 10.71 5.24 -0.93
N HIS A 84 11.19 5.38 0.29
CA HIS A 84 12.21 4.49 0.88
C HIS A 84 11.66 3.17 1.44
N LEU A 85 10.32 3.03 1.49
CA LEU A 85 9.61 1.86 2.00
C LEU A 85 8.92 1.04 0.88
N GLN A 86 8.88 1.56 -0.35
CA GLN A 86 8.31 0.87 -1.49
C GLN A 86 9.04 -0.46 -1.79
N GLY A 87 8.28 -1.48 -2.17
CA GLY A 87 8.77 -2.84 -2.43
C GLY A 87 9.18 -3.62 -1.19
N SER A 88 8.98 -3.07 0.02
CA SER A 88 9.32 -3.74 1.28
C SER A 88 8.20 -3.66 2.32
N VAL A 89 7.78 -2.47 2.70
CA VAL A 89 6.72 -2.24 3.70
C VAL A 89 5.43 -1.81 3.03
N VAL A 90 5.54 -1.10 1.91
CA VAL A 90 4.39 -0.67 1.09
C VAL A 90 4.64 -1.08 -0.36
N PRO A 91 3.59 -1.22 -1.18
CA PRO A 91 3.72 -1.55 -2.59
C PRO A 91 4.67 -0.61 -3.34
N GLU A 92 5.40 -1.11 -4.34
CA GLU A 92 5.94 -0.24 -5.38
C GLU A 92 4.80 0.50 -6.10
N CYS A 93 4.98 1.80 -6.34
CA CYS A 93 4.06 2.62 -7.11
C CYS A 93 4.68 2.93 -8.48
N TYR A 94 4.06 2.41 -9.54
CA TYR A 94 4.53 2.54 -10.91
C TYR A 94 4.05 3.82 -11.60
N GLY A 95 3.17 4.57 -10.94
CA GLY A 95 2.71 5.87 -11.40
C GLY A 95 1.24 6.11 -11.19
N LEU A 96 0.88 7.39 -11.26
CA LEU A 96 -0.49 7.87 -11.34
C LEU A 96 -0.71 8.53 -12.69
N TYR A 97 -1.79 8.12 -13.35
CA TYR A 97 -2.18 8.55 -14.67
C TYR A 97 -3.58 9.15 -14.65
N HIS A 98 -3.78 10.22 -15.41
CA HIS A 98 -5.06 10.93 -15.49
C HIS A 98 -5.60 10.95 -16.92
N GLY A 99 -6.90 11.06 -17.04
CA GLY A 99 -7.58 11.25 -18.32
C GLY A 99 -9.06 11.54 -18.13
N LYS A 100 -9.84 11.22 -19.16
CA LYS A 100 -11.30 11.25 -19.09
C LYS A 100 -11.87 9.95 -19.62
N VAL A 101 -12.89 9.43 -18.93
CA VAL A 101 -13.69 8.28 -19.38
C VAL A 101 -15.13 8.75 -19.42
N GLU A 102 -15.77 8.63 -20.58
CA GLU A 102 -17.16 9.08 -20.79
C GLU A 102 -17.41 10.55 -20.41
N GLY A 103 -16.39 11.40 -20.60
CA GLY A 103 -16.45 12.83 -20.29
C GLY A 103 -16.14 13.19 -18.83
N GLU A 104 -16.10 12.19 -17.93
CA GLU A 104 -15.80 12.37 -16.51
C GLU A 104 -14.28 12.30 -16.24
N ARG A 105 -13.80 13.05 -15.24
CA ARG A 105 -12.40 12.99 -14.80
C ARG A 105 -12.10 11.57 -14.30
N PHE A 106 -10.97 11.02 -14.74
CA PHE A 106 -10.55 9.68 -14.37
C PHE A 106 -9.09 9.68 -13.91
N GLY A 107 -8.80 8.86 -12.90
CA GLY A 107 -7.45 8.59 -12.40
C GLY A 107 -7.20 7.09 -12.28
N CYS A 108 -5.99 6.65 -12.61
CA CYS A 108 -5.54 5.28 -12.46
C CYS A 108 -4.13 5.27 -11.86
N MET A 109 -3.99 4.70 -10.67
CA MET A 109 -2.71 4.46 -10.01
C MET A 109 -2.33 3.00 -10.16
N LEU A 110 -1.09 2.75 -10.58
CA LEU A 110 -0.55 1.40 -10.73
C LEU A 110 0.37 1.06 -9.55
N LEU A 111 0.10 -0.07 -8.89
CA LEU A 111 0.83 -0.55 -7.71
C LEU A 111 1.34 -1.99 -7.90
N GLU A 112 2.34 -2.38 -7.10
CA GLU A 112 2.81 -3.76 -6.97
C GLU A 112 1.65 -4.72 -6.64
N TYR A 113 1.58 -5.83 -7.39
CA TYR A 113 0.66 -6.91 -7.06
C TYR A 113 1.23 -7.76 -5.92
N CYS A 114 0.69 -7.56 -4.72
CA CYS A 114 1.24 -8.10 -3.49
C CYS A 114 0.55 -9.39 -3.00
N ARG A 115 -0.22 -10.10 -3.84
CA ARG A 115 -0.89 -11.35 -3.43
C ARG A 115 -0.05 -12.57 -3.80
N GLY A 116 -0.09 -13.58 -2.94
CA GLY A 116 0.50 -14.89 -3.19
C GLY A 116 0.31 -15.82 -2.00
N ALA A 117 0.74 -17.07 -2.13
CA ALA A 117 0.72 -18.00 -1.02
C ALA A 117 1.60 -17.48 0.12
N VAL A 118 1.13 -17.64 1.36
CA VAL A 118 1.84 -17.27 2.57
C VAL A 118 2.45 -18.54 3.15
N THR A 119 3.76 -18.51 3.45
CA THR A 119 4.49 -19.65 4.03
C THR A 119 4.86 -19.45 5.49
N TYR A 120 4.44 -18.35 6.12
CA TYR A 120 4.82 -17.98 7.49
C TYR A 120 3.94 -18.66 8.54
N SER A 121 4.52 -18.88 9.73
CA SER A 121 3.72 -19.13 10.93
C SER A 121 2.93 -17.87 11.32
N VAL A 122 1.94 -18.03 12.20
CA VAL A 122 1.15 -16.90 12.70
C VAL A 122 2.03 -15.90 13.44
N GLU A 123 3.00 -16.39 14.21
CA GLU A 123 3.96 -15.59 14.98
C GLU A 123 4.87 -14.78 14.05
N GLN A 124 5.46 -15.44 13.04
CA GLN A 124 6.30 -14.76 12.05
C GLN A 124 5.54 -13.68 11.29
N ARG A 125 4.30 -13.97 10.87
CA ARG A 125 3.42 -12.99 10.23
C ARG A 125 3.18 -11.78 11.15
N ASN A 126 2.87 -12.04 12.41
CA ASN A 126 2.58 -11.00 13.39
C ASN A 126 3.81 -10.11 13.65
N ASP A 127 5.01 -10.70 13.78
CA ASP A 127 6.27 -9.97 13.91
C ASP A 127 6.54 -9.08 12.68
N GLU A 128 6.33 -9.60 11.46
CA GLU A 128 6.48 -8.83 10.23
C GLU A 128 5.48 -7.67 10.12
N ILE A 129 4.23 -7.88 10.54
CA ILE A 129 3.22 -6.82 10.60
C ILE A 129 3.68 -5.73 11.57
N MET A 130 4.09 -6.08 12.79
CA MET A 130 4.55 -5.10 13.76
C MET A 130 5.79 -4.33 13.28
N LEU A 131 6.73 -5.00 12.62
CA LEU A 131 7.89 -4.38 11.99
C LEU A 131 7.48 -3.39 10.88
N ALA A 132 6.53 -3.77 10.03
CA ALA A 132 6.01 -2.93 8.95
C ALA A 132 5.33 -1.67 9.51
N VAL A 133 4.48 -1.81 10.53
CA VAL A 133 3.82 -0.68 11.20
C VAL A 133 4.85 0.24 11.86
N CYS A 134 5.83 -0.30 12.58
CA CYS A 134 6.86 0.52 13.20
C CYS A 134 7.65 1.34 12.17
N LYS A 135 8.02 0.73 11.04
CA LYS A 135 8.68 1.45 9.92
C LYS A 135 7.81 2.55 9.33
N LEU A 136 6.50 2.30 9.20
CA LEU A 136 5.54 3.31 8.73
C LEU A 136 5.48 4.52 9.67
N HIS A 137 5.43 4.27 10.98
CA HIS A 137 5.44 5.32 12.00
C HIS A 137 6.78 6.06 12.07
N GLN A 138 7.91 5.36 11.89
CA GLN A 138 9.24 5.98 11.77
C GLN A 138 9.36 6.89 10.54
N ALA A 139 8.67 6.56 9.45
CA ALA A 139 8.53 7.43 8.27
C ALA A 139 7.57 8.61 8.50
N GLY A 140 7.03 8.77 9.70
CA GLY A 140 6.15 9.86 10.08
C GLY A 140 4.73 9.73 9.51
N ILE A 141 4.27 8.50 9.26
CA ILE A 141 2.91 8.23 8.80
C ILE A 141 2.10 7.59 9.93
N LEU A 142 0.90 8.13 10.15
CA LEU A 142 -0.18 7.52 10.93
C LEU A 142 -1.30 7.16 9.97
N HIS A 143 -1.59 5.86 9.85
CA HIS A 143 -2.48 5.32 8.81
C HIS A 143 -3.97 5.47 9.16
N ARG A 144 -4.32 5.38 10.45
CA ARG A 144 -5.65 5.56 11.06
C ARG A 144 -6.70 4.47 10.81
N SER A 145 -6.35 3.40 10.13
CA SER A 145 -7.30 2.34 9.72
C SER A 145 -6.66 0.95 9.62
N LEU A 146 -5.57 0.71 10.33
CA LEU A 146 -4.90 -0.60 10.34
C LEU A 146 -5.65 -1.68 11.12
N ASP A 147 -6.74 -1.33 11.80
CA ASP A 147 -7.71 -2.26 12.34
C ASP A 147 -8.55 -2.96 11.27
N ASP A 148 -8.60 -2.41 10.06
CA ASP A 148 -9.09 -3.11 8.88
C ASP A 148 -8.00 -4.01 8.29
N GLY A 149 -8.14 -5.32 8.48
CA GLY A 149 -7.22 -6.32 7.96
C GLY A 149 -7.06 -6.32 6.43
N HIS A 150 -7.94 -5.65 5.67
CA HIS A 150 -7.78 -5.51 4.22
C HIS A 150 -6.65 -4.54 3.82
N HIS A 151 -6.19 -3.68 4.74
CA HIS A 151 -5.05 -2.79 4.53
C HIS A 151 -3.70 -3.45 4.75
N ILE A 152 -3.68 -4.72 5.18
CA ILE A 152 -2.46 -5.48 5.46
C ILE A 152 -2.44 -6.72 4.56
N ILE A 153 -1.62 -6.68 3.52
CA ILE A 153 -1.47 -7.78 2.58
C ILE A 153 -0.25 -8.61 2.98
N CYS A 154 -0.46 -9.89 3.27
CA CYS A 154 0.61 -10.85 3.52
C CYS A 154 0.81 -11.73 2.28
N SER A 155 2.05 -11.92 1.84
CA SER A 155 2.40 -12.83 0.75
C SER A 155 3.82 -13.38 0.92
N HIS A 156 4.26 -14.26 0.02
CA HIS A 156 5.66 -14.68 -0.08
C HIS A 156 6.68 -13.52 -0.23
N LEU A 157 6.25 -12.31 -0.59
CA LEU A 157 7.09 -11.11 -0.66
C LEU A 157 7.16 -10.35 0.69
N GLY A 158 6.56 -10.91 1.74
CA GLY A 158 6.40 -10.30 3.06
C GLY A 158 5.08 -9.53 3.20
N VAL A 159 5.04 -8.66 4.22
CA VAL A 159 3.91 -7.79 4.54
C VAL A 159 3.95 -6.49 3.73
N ARG A 160 2.79 -6.07 3.23
CA ARG A 160 2.58 -4.78 2.56
C ARG A 160 1.38 -4.07 3.16
N ILE A 161 1.58 -2.83 3.60
CA ILE A 161 0.52 -1.94 4.05
C ILE A 161 0.02 -1.13 2.85
N VAL A 162 -1.30 -1.03 2.69
CA VAL A 162 -1.97 -0.40 1.54
C VAL A 162 -3.10 0.53 1.97
N ASP A 163 -3.56 1.36 1.04
CA ASP A 163 -4.65 2.34 1.19
C ASP A 163 -4.32 3.58 2.03
N PHE A 164 -3.50 4.47 1.46
CA PHE A 164 -3.04 5.70 2.12
C PHE A 164 -3.93 6.93 1.81
N ALA A 165 -5.22 6.73 1.53
CA ALA A 165 -6.12 7.81 1.13
C ALA A 165 -6.50 8.78 2.29
N ASP A 166 -6.49 8.32 3.54
CA ASP A 166 -6.79 9.10 4.75
C ASP A 166 -5.73 8.93 5.85
N VAL A 167 -4.51 9.36 5.56
CA VAL A 167 -3.40 9.28 6.52
C VAL A 167 -2.97 10.64 7.03
N VAL A 168 -2.33 10.65 8.20
CA VAL A 168 -1.65 11.84 8.73
C VAL A 168 -0.16 11.72 8.44
N VAL A 169 0.36 12.68 7.68
CA VAL A 169 1.79 12.84 7.42
C VAL A 169 2.47 13.67 8.51
N ASN A 170 3.79 13.56 8.64
CA ASN A 170 4.60 14.22 9.68
C ASN A 170 4.18 13.86 11.12
N HIS A 171 3.60 12.67 11.31
CA HIS A 171 3.32 12.11 12.62
C HIS A 171 4.63 11.93 13.40
N ARG A 172 4.70 12.50 14.61
CA ARG A 172 5.82 12.28 15.53
C ARG A 172 5.45 11.18 16.52
N CYS A 173 5.93 9.98 16.24
CA CYS A 173 5.66 8.83 17.08
C CYS A 173 6.75 8.66 18.15
N VAL A 174 6.40 8.85 19.42
CA VAL A 174 7.28 8.51 20.54
C VAL A 174 7.16 7.01 20.78
N GLY A 175 8.24 6.26 20.54
CA GLY A 175 8.25 4.80 20.75
C GLY A 175 7.92 3.95 19.51
N ALA A 176 8.23 4.41 18.29
CA ALA A 176 8.11 3.61 17.07
C ALA A 176 9.16 2.48 16.95
N GLY A 177 9.49 1.81 18.04
CA GLY A 177 10.32 0.62 18.07
C GLY A 177 9.43 -0.57 18.47
N PRO A 178 9.43 -1.68 17.72
CA PRO A 178 8.68 -2.87 18.12
C PRO A 178 9.26 -3.40 19.44
N LEU A 179 8.40 -3.95 20.30
CA LEU A 179 8.85 -4.70 21.48
C LEU A 179 9.51 -6.02 21.03
N LEU A 180 10.79 -5.97 20.68
CA LEU A 180 11.54 -7.17 20.32
C LEU A 180 11.87 -7.98 21.57
N LYS A 181 11.61 -9.30 21.53
CA LYS A 181 12.17 -10.23 22.52
C LYS A 181 13.69 -10.19 22.42
N HIS A 182 14.37 -9.76 23.49
CA HIS A 182 15.81 -10.01 23.57
C HIS A 182 16.09 -11.52 23.65
N PRO A 183 17.27 -12.00 23.19
CA PRO A 183 17.66 -13.41 23.29
C PRO A 183 17.67 -13.98 24.71
N ASN A 184 17.69 -13.10 25.72
CA ASN A 184 17.68 -13.44 27.15
C ASN A 184 16.28 -13.35 27.80
N GLY A 185 15.21 -13.11 27.02
CA GLY A 185 13.84 -13.02 27.52
C GLY A 185 13.50 -11.74 28.29
N THR A 186 14.38 -10.74 28.32
CA THR A 186 14.10 -9.45 29.00
C THR A 186 13.44 -8.44 28.06
N TRP A 187 12.41 -7.78 28.57
CA TRP A 187 11.62 -6.77 27.85
C TRP A 187 12.11 -5.37 28.25
N VAL A 188 12.47 -4.53 27.27
CA VAL A 188 12.82 -3.13 27.52
C VAL A 188 11.62 -2.26 27.16
N SER A 189 10.92 -1.74 28.16
CA SER A 189 9.81 -0.81 27.96
C SER A 189 10.34 0.62 27.78
N GLY A 190 10.19 1.17 26.57
CA GLY A 190 10.53 2.56 26.26
C GLY A 190 9.47 3.54 26.77
N SER A 191 9.74 4.18 27.92
CA SER A 191 9.22 5.47 28.41
C SER A 191 7.69 5.74 28.52
N SER A 192 7.33 6.39 29.63
CA SER A 192 5.99 6.74 30.14
C SER A 192 5.21 7.83 29.38
N SER A 193 5.40 7.98 28.07
CA SER A 193 4.60 8.91 27.26
C SER A 193 3.29 8.24 26.81
N PRO A 194 2.16 8.95 26.65
CA PRO A 194 0.98 8.36 26.02
C PRO A 194 1.38 7.85 24.64
N GLY A 195 1.35 6.51 24.49
CA GLY A 195 1.73 5.83 23.26
C GLY A 195 0.84 6.25 22.10
N CYS A 196 1.33 6.08 20.88
CA CYS A 196 0.50 6.30 19.70
C CYS A 196 -0.70 5.33 19.69
N PRO A 197 -1.95 5.80 19.60
CA PRO A 197 -3.13 4.94 19.68
C PRO A 197 -3.14 3.82 18.63
N GLU A 198 -2.70 4.12 17.41
CA GLU A 198 -2.57 3.12 16.35
C GLU A 198 -1.52 2.06 16.70
N LEU A 199 -0.33 2.43 17.19
CA LEU A 199 0.66 1.43 17.63
C LEU A 199 0.15 0.58 18.79
N MET A 200 -0.52 1.18 19.78
CA MET A 200 -1.09 0.43 20.91
C MET A 200 -2.15 -0.57 20.45
N LEU A 201 -2.96 -0.19 19.45
CA LEU A 201 -3.94 -1.07 18.84
C LEU A 201 -3.27 -2.22 18.09
N MET A 202 -2.23 -1.92 17.30
CA MET A 202 -1.49 -2.94 16.56
C MET A 202 -0.74 -3.89 17.48
N GLU A 203 -0.12 -3.42 18.55
CA GLU A 203 0.48 -4.26 19.60
C GLU A 203 -0.57 -5.15 20.28
N LYS A 204 -1.80 -4.67 20.46
CA LYS A 204 -2.88 -5.50 21.02
C LYS A 204 -3.34 -6.60 20.06
N ILE A 205 -3.33 -6.36 18.75
CA ILE A 205 -3.85 -7.31 17.75
C ILE A 205 -2.75 -8.29 17.32
N TYR A 206 -1.55 -7.79 17.07
CA TYR A 206 -0.44 -8.52 16.45
C TYR A 206 0.80 -8.60 17.34
N GLY A 207 0.92 -7.76 18.35
CA GLY A 207 2.03 -7.80 19.28
C GLY A 207 2.06 -9.08 20.11
N LEU A 208 3.12 -9.22 20.91
CA LEU A 208 3.38 -10.37 21.75
C LEU A 208 2.53 -10.34 23.03
N LEU A 209 1.20 -10.20 22.90
CA LEU A 209 0.30 -10.44 24.01
C LEU A 209 0.28 -11.93 24.31
N ASP A 210 1.14 -12.29 25.26
CA ASP A 210 1.03 -13.40 26.20
C ASP A 210 -0.07 -14.41 25.87
N HIS A 211 0.32 -15.57 25.30
CA HIS A 211 -0.51 -16.77 25.31
C HIS A 211 -0.79 -17.29 26.75
N GLY A 212 -0.34 -16.58 27.78
CA GLY A 212 -0.44 -16.90 29.20
C GLY A 212 -1.51 -16.15 30.00
N CYS A 213 -2.67 -15.77 29.45
CA CYS A 213 -3.84 -15.53 30.32
C CYS A 213 -5.17 -15.56 29.57
N ARG A 214 -5.69 -16.76 29.28
CA ARG A 214 -7.14 -16.96 29.24
C ARG A 214 -7.54 -17.58 30.56
N ARG A 215 -8.28 -16.82 31.38
CA ARG A 215 -9.07 -17.38 32.49
C ARG A 215 -10.26 -18.14 31.93
#